data_AF-A0A8J2P2W7-F1
#
_entry.id   AF-A0A8J2P2W7-F1
#
_cell.length_a   1.000
_cell.length_b   1.000
_cell.length_c   1.000
_cell.angle_alpha   90.00
_cell.angle_beta   90.00
_cell.angle_gamma   90.00
#
_symmetry.space_group_name_H-M   'P 1'
#
loop_
_entity.id
_entity.type
_entity.pdbx_description
1 polymer ?
#
loop_
_entity_poly.entity_id
_entity_poly.type
_entity_poly.pdbx_seq_one_letter_code
_entity_poly.pdbx_strand_id
1 'polypeptide(L)'
;MASNELVAVLHFFALCSCFFGMYYVHLNCSPVLCMVYTGCWFMTSGVANFAGFLSILFSFTDSDPNKARSHYALQYHYLFAWISCIVGYPAFVSSTWMAYYPSVAAHAYVALAVIPLIAWLQRQGDLIIFTTQFVTMFSILSHMYISILSENHWCFAGACVMLLNLILVSTPTRYAVLGFSAREAFLISSTVTSYLLAQGVEQMSVKHKESEDVWFFAILMELGTQLFTMKEEDEGDLD
;
A
#
# COMPACT_ATOMS: atom_id res chain seq x y z
N MET A 1 -10.30 -10.99 -24.41
CA MET A 1 -11.11 -11.19 -23.20
C MET A 1 -10.50 -12.36 -22.45
N ALA A 2 -10.12 -12.15 -21.19
CA ALA A 2 -9.55 -13.24 -20.39
C ALA A 2 -10.65 -14.25 -20.06
N SER A 3 -10.28 -15.51 -19.84
CA SER A 3 -11.24 -16.49 -19.35
C SER A 3 -11.55 -16.18 -17.87
N ASN A 4 -12.79 -16.40 -17.44
CA ASN A 4 -13.21 -16.13 -16.06
C ASN A 4 -12.36 -16.92 -15.04
N GLU A 5 -11.86 -18.09 -15.44
CA GLU A 5 -10.97 -18.93 -14.64
C GLU A 5 -9.64 -18.22 -14.37
N LEU A 6 -9.04 -17.58 -15.38
CA LEU A 6 -7.79 -16.84 -15.21
C LEU A 6 -7.99 -15.65 -14.25
N VAL A 7 -9.09 -14.92 -14.39
CA VAL A 7 -9.41 -13.78 -13.51
C VAL A 7 -9.66 -14.25 -12.06
N ALA A 8 -10.30 -15.40 -11.87
CA ALA A 8 -10.50 -16.00 -10.54
C ALA A 8 -9.16 -16.38 -9.87
N VAL A 9 -8.23 -16.97 -10.63
CA VAL A 9 -6.88 -17.31 -10.14
C VAL A 9 -6.13 -16.04 -9.73
N LEU A 10 -6.23 -14.98 -10.51
CA LEU A 10 -5.59 -13.70 -10.20
C LEU A 10 -6.15 -13.08 -8.91
N HIS A 11 -7.47 -13.08 -8.72
CA HIS A 11 -8.07 -12.62 -7.46
C HIS A 11 -7.64 -13.45 -6.26
N PHE A 12 -7.55 -14.78 -6.43
CA PHE A 12 -7.06 -15.65 -5.37
C PHE A 12 -5.60 -15.35 -5.01
N PHE A 13 -4.74 -15.15 -6.02
CA PHE A 13 -3.34 -14.78 -5.79
C PHE A 13 -3.22 -13.40 -5.11
N ALA A 14 -4.06 -12.43 -5.49
CA ALA A 14 -4.13 -11.12 -4.86
C ALA A 14 -4.54 -11.22 -3.39
N LEU A 15 -5.53 -12.06 -3.07
CA LEU A 15 -5.94 -12.35 -1.69
C LEU A 15 -4.79 -12.91 -0.88
N CYS A 16 -4.13 -13.95 -1.38
CA CYS A 16 -2.95 -14.53 -0.73
C CYS A 16 -1.87 -13.48 -0.51
N SER A 17 -1.58 -12.64 -1.50
CA SER A 17 -0.59 -11.55 -1.39
C SER A 17 -0.98 -10.53 -0.32
N CYS A 18 -2.26 -10.19 -0.18
CA CYS A 18 -2.75 -9.32 0.88
C CYS A 18 -2.60 -9.96 2.26
N PHE A 19 -2.90 -11.25 2.39
CA PHE A 19 -2.68 -12.00 3.64
C PHE A 19 -1.21 -12.06 4.01
N PHE A 20 -0.33 -12.38 3.06
CA PHE A 20 1.12 -12.35 3.27
C PHE A 20 1.61 -10.95 3.66
N GLY A 21 1.13 -9.90 2.99
CA GLY A 21 1.43 -8.52 3.34
C GLY A 21 1.04 -8.17 4.78
N MET A 22 -0.18 -8.51 5.21
CA MET A 22 -0.63 -8.33 6.60
C MET A 22 0.24 -9.08 7.60
N TYR A 23 0.66 -10.31 7.26
CA TYR A 23 1.57 -11.09 8.10
C TYR A 23 2.94 -10.41 8.22
N TYR A 24 3.51 -9.91 7.12
CA TYR A 24 4.76 -9.14 7.16
C TYR A 24 4.63 -7.87 7.99
N VAL A 25 3.53 -7.12 7.85
CA VAL A 25 3.26 -5.92 8.67
C VAL A 25 3.26 -6.27 10.16
N HIS A 26 2.57 -7.35 10.54
CA HIS A 26 2.50 -7.78 11.93
C HIS A 26 3.89 -8.13 12.50
N LEU A 27 4.72 -8.82 11.72
CA LEU A 27 6.04 -9.24 12.17
C LEU A 27 7.10 -8.13 12.16
N ASN A 28 6.97 -7.16 11.26
CA ASN A 28 8.12 -6.34 10.86
C ASN A 28 7.90 -4.83 10.96
N CYS A 29 6.67 -4.34 11.17
CA CYS A 29 6.42 -2.91 11.34
C CYS A 29 6.27 -2.56 12.83
N SER A 30 7.29 -2.00 13.47
CA SER A 30 7.14 -1.29 14.75
C SER A 30 7.53 0.16 14.46
N PRO A 31 6.59 1.13 14.41
CA PRO A 31 5.53 1.36 15.40
C PRO A 31 4.10 1.01 14.95
N VAL A 32 3.16 0.96 15.91
CA VAL A 32 1.71 0.67 15.72
C VAL A 32 1.08 1.54 14.62
N LEU A 33 1.47 2.80 14.48
CA LEU A 33 0.95 3.68 13.43
C LEU A 33 1.34 3.20 12.02
N CYS A 34 2.57 2.73 11.83
CA CYS A 34 3.00 2.11 10.58
C CYS A 34 2.25 0.80 10.31
N MET A 35 1.96 0.00 11.35
CA MET A 35 1.10 -1.17 11.22
C MET A 35 -0.31 -0.81 10.75
N VAL A 36 -0.93 0.20 11.36
CA VAL A 36 -2.27 0.66 11.01
C VAL A 36 -2.29 1.17 9.56
N TYR A 37 -1.35 2.03 9.20
CA TYR A 37 -1.30 2.63 7.86
C TYR A 37 -1.01 1.61 6.76
N THR A 38 -0.06 0.71 6.97
CA THR A 38 0.24 -0.35 6.00
C THR A 38 -0.88 -1.38 5.95
N GLY A 39 -1.47 -1.71 7.10
CA GLY A 39 -2.61 -2.62 7.22
C GLY A 39 -3.86 -2.12 6.49
N CYS A 40 -4.10 -0.81 6.47
CA CYS A 40 -5.20 -0.21 5.71
C CYS A 40 -5.18 -0.63 4.24
N TRP A 41 -4.03 -0.54 3.55
CA TRP A 41 -3.89 -0.96 2.15
C TRP A 41 -4.24 -2.44 1.95
N PHE A 42 -3.62 -3.33 2.73
CA PHE A 42 -3.84 -4.76 2.55
C PHE A 42 -5.26 -5.20 2.93
N MET A 43 -5.87 -4.59 3.94
CA MET A 43 -7.27 -4.85 4.28
C MET A 43 -8.22 -4.39 3.17
N THR A 44 -8.10 -3.16 2.69
CA THR A 44 -9.01 -2.63 1.64
C THR A 44 -8.82 -3.37 0.32
N SER A 45 -7.57 -3.66 -0.07
CA SER A 45 -7.26 -4.46 -1.24
C SER A 45 -7.72 -5.92 -1.08
N GLY A 46 -7.59 -6.51 0.11
CA GLY A 46 -8.08 -7.86 0.40
C GLY A 46 -9.59 -7.97 0.25
N VAL A 47 -10.34 -7.04 0.87
CA VAL A 47 -11.81 -7.01 0.76
C VAL A 47 -12.24 -6.78 -0.70
N ALA A 48 -11.57 -5.87 -1.43
CA ALA A 48 -11.85 -5.65 -2.84
C ALA A 48 -11.67 -6.93 -3.66
N ASN A 49 -10.54 -7.62 -3.51
CA ASN A 49 -10.27 -8.85 -4.24
C ASN A 49 -11.20 -10.00 -3.84
N PHE A 50 -11.63 -10.06 -2.59
CA PHE A 50 -12.61 -11.05 -2.14
C PHE A 50 -13.98 -10.84 -2.80
N ALA A 51 -14.45 -9.60 -2.85
CA ALA A 51 -15.70 -9.27 -3.53
C ALA A 51 -15.63 -9.58 -5.04
N GLY A 52 -14.47 -9.34 -5.67
CA GLY A 52 -14.24 -9.68 -7.07
C GLY A 52 -14.28 -11.19 -7.32
N PHE A 53 -13.61 -11.96 -6.46
CA PHE A 53 -13.65 -13.42 -6.50
C PHE A 53 -15.09 -13.96 -6.34
N LEU A 54 -15.87 -13.42 -5.39
CA LEU A 54 -17.27 -13.80 -5.20
C LEU A 54 -18.13 -13.50 -6.43
N SER A 55 -17.92 -12.37 -7.11
CA SER A 55 -18.63 -12.04 -8.35
C SER A 55 -18.44 -13.13 -9.42
N ILE A 56 -17.22 -13.65 -9.55
CA ILE A 56 -16.91 -14.72 -10.50
C ILE A 56 -17.50 -16.06 -10.05
N LEU A 57 -17.43 -16.38 -8.75
CA LEU A 57 -18.06 -17.61 -8.23
C LEU A 57 -19.57 -17.62 -8.49
N PHE A 58 -20.23 -16.47 -8.31
CA PHE A 58 -21.65 -16.31 -8.60
C PHE A 58 -21.94 -16.41 -10.10
N SER A 59 -21.07 -15.90 -10.97
CA SER A 59 -21.28 -16.04 -12.43
C SER A 59 -21.16 -17.49 -12.93
N PHE A 60 -20.39 -18.34 -12.23
CA PHE A 60 -20.32 -19.78 -12.55
C PHE A 60 -21.52 -20.59 -12.04
N THR A 61 -22.14 -20.16 -10.94
CA THR A 61 -23.25 -20.88 -10.30
C THR A 61 -24.62 -20.40 -10.79
N ASP A 62 -24.70 -19.16 -11.28
CA ASP A 62 -25.92 -18.60 -11.82
C ASP A 62 -26.09 -18.93 -13.31
N SER A 63 -27.25 -19.51 -13.65
CA SER A 63 -27.66 -19.84 -15.02
C SER A 63 -27.77 -18.63 -15.96
N ASP A 64 -27.84 -17.42 -15.40
CA ASP A 64 -27.85 -16.15 -16.11
C ASP A 64 -26.75 -15.25 -15.48
N PRO A 65 -25.68 -14.92 -16.22
CA PRO A 65 -24.60 -14.08 -15.72
C PRO A 65 -25.05 -12.64 -15.40
N ASN A 66 -26.25 -12.22 -15.81
CA ASN A 66 -26.84 -10.92 -15.45
C ASN A 66 -27.62 -10.93 -14.12
N LYS A 67 -27.50 -11.99 -13.30
CA LYS A 67 -28.18 -12.02 -12.01
C LYS A 67 -27.66 -10.96 -11.05
N ALA A 68 -28.60 -10.43 -10.25
CA ALA A 68 -28.36 -9.35 -9.30
C ALA A 68 -27.18 -9.64 -8.35
N ARG A 69 -26.97 -10.88 -7.92
CA ARG A 69 -25.90 -11.26 -6.97
C ARG A 69 -24.49 -11.01 -7.53
N SER A 70 -24.22 -11.45 -8.76
CA SER A 70 -22.94 -11.18 -9.43
C SER A 70 -22.71 -9.68 -9.60
N HIS A 71 -23.75 -8.94 -10.02
CA HIS A 71 -23.68 -7.48 -10.16
C HIS A 71 -23.40 -6.75 -8.84
N TYR A 72 -24.05 -7.14 -7.74
CA TYR A 72 -23.80 -6.55 -6.43
C TYR A 72 -22.37 -6.83 -5.96
N ALA A 73 -21.89 -8.06 -6.07
CA ALA A 73 -20.51 -8.42 -5.70
C ALA A 73 -19.48 -7.61 -6.52
N LEU A 74 -19.74 -7.44 -7.82
CA LEU A 74 -18.91 -6.63 -8.70
C LEU A 74 -18.92 -5.14 -8.33
N GLN A 75 -20.07 -4.59 -7.94
CA GLN A 75 -20.16 -3.21 -7.44
C GLN A 75 -19.34 -3.00 -6.16
N TYR A 76 -19.43 -3.94 -5.21
CA TYR A 76 -18.62 -3.89 -3.99
C TYR A 76 -17.13 -3.99 -4.28
N HIS A 77 -16.74 -4.87 -5.21
CA HIS A 77 -15.35 -4.97 -5.67
C HIS A 77 -14.82 -3.60 -6.12
N TYR A 78 -15.55 -2.89 -6.99
CA TYR A 78 -15.12 -1.57 -7.47
C TYR A 78 -15.11 -0.51 -6.37
N LEU A 79 -16.09 -0.53 -5.48
CA LEU A 79 -16.13 0.40 -4.35
C LEU A 79 -14.89 0.23 -3.46
N PHE A 80 -14.57 -1.00 -3.07
CA PHE A 80 -13.42 -1.26 -2.20
C PHE A 80 -12.08 -1.06 -2.93
N ALA A 81 -12.01 -1.35 -4.22
CA ALA A 81 -10.82 -1.04 -5.02
C ALA A 81 -10.56 0.47 -5.06
N TRP A 82 -11.61 1.28 -5.25
CA TRP A 82 -11.54 2.73 -5.20
C TRP A 82 -11.14 3.25 -3.80
N ILE A 83 -11.72 2.68 -2.73
CA ILE A 83 -11.31 2.98 -1.34
C ILE A 83 -9.84 2.63 -1.11
N SER A 84 -9.35 1.51 -1.65
CA SER A 84 -7.94 1.14 -1.52
C SER A 84 -7.01 2.17 -2.17
N CYS A 85 -7.38 2.70 -3.34
CA CYS A 85 -6.64 3.77 -4.00
C CYS A 85 -6.64 5.09 -3.22
N ILE A 86 -7.75 5.45 -2.56
CA ILE A 86 -7.89 6.75 -1.88
C ILE A 86 -7.39 6.73 -0.44
N VAL A 87 -7.65 5.66 0.29
CA VAL A 87 -7.35 5.56 1.71
C VAL A 87 -6.14 4.66 1.92
N GLY A 88 -6.21 3.44 1.36
CA GLY A 88 -5.16 2.44 1.53
C GLY A 88 -3.80 2.94 1.04
N TYR A 89 -3.76 3.51 -0.16
CA TYR A 89 -2.50 3.90 -0.76
C TYR A 89 -1.83 5.12 -0.08
N PRO A 90 -2.51 6.26 0.15
CA PRO A 90 -1.87 7.35 0.86
C PRO A 90 -1.48 6.98 2.29
N ALA A 91 -2.21 6.06 2.95
CA ALA A 91 -1.78 5.47 4.22
C ALA A 91 -0.47 4.69 4.05
N PHE A 92 -0.37 3.80 3.06
CA PHE A 92 0.87 3.08 2.76
C PHE A 92 2.05 4.03 2.52
N VAL A 93 1.86 5.06 1.68
CA VAL A 93 2.90 6.06 1.40
C VAL A 93 3.30 6.81 2.67
N SER A 94 2.33 7.19 3.53
CA SER A 94 2.63 7.80 4.84
C SER A 94 3.51 6.88 5.69
N SER A 95 3.22 5.58 5.71
CA SER A 95 4.03 4.59 6.41
C SER A 95 5.45 4.50 5.84
N THR A 96 5.60 4.46 4.52
CA THR A 96 6.92 4.45 3.85
C THR A 96 7.73 5.68 4.22
N TRP A 97 7.12 6.86 4.24
CA TRP A 97 7.78 8.08 4.69
C TRP A 97 8.19 8.00 6.15
N MET A 98 7.31 7.55 7.04
CA MET A 98 7.62 7.42 8.46
C MET A 98 8.76 6.42 8.72
N ALA A 99 8.84 5.35 7.93
CA ALA A 99 9.87 4.34 8.07
C ALA A 99 11.28 4.87 7.72
N TYR A 100 11.38 5.74 6.72
CA TYR A 100 12.68 6.28 6.27
C TYR A 100 12.99 7.69 6.80
N TYR A 101 11.97 8.51 7.08
CA TYR A 101 12.07 9.91 7.51
C TYR A 101 10.94 10.25 8.50
N PRO A 102 11.10 9.92 9.79
CA PRO A 102 10.07 10.12 10.81
C PRO A 102 9.80 11.63 11.02
N SER A 103 8.70 12.12 10.47
CA SER A 103 8.27 13.53 10.57
C SER A 103 6.76 13.63 10.59
N VAL A 104 6.22 14.63 11.31
CA VAL A 104 4.78 14.93 11.31
C VAL A 104 4.26 15.22 9.90
N ALA A 105 5.11 15.76 9.02
CA ALA A 105 4.77 16.02 7.62
C ALA A 105 4.46 14.73 6.83
N ALA A 106 4.97 13.56 7.26
CA ALA A 106 4.72 12.28 6.62
C ALA A 106 3.22 11.87 6.66
N HIS A 107 2.46 12.38 7.64
CA HIS A 107 1.02 12.10 7.77
C HIS A 107 0.17 12.91 6.79
N ALA A 108 0.73 13.88 6.06
CA ALA A 108 -0.03 14.73 5.15
C ALA A 108 -0.75 13.91 4.06
N TYR A 109 -0.17 12.81 3.60
CA TYR A 109 -0.76 11.98 2.55
C TYR A 109 -2.07 11.32 2.99
N VAL A 110 -2.15 10.81 4.22
CA VAL A 110 -3.42 10.27 4.74
C VAL A 110 -4.48 11.36 4.89
N ALA A 111 -4.09 12.59 5.21
CA ALA A 111 -5.02 13.72 5.27
C ALA A 111 -5.56 14.09 3.87
N LEU A 112 -4.76 13.96 2.81
CA LEU A 112 -5.20 14.19 1.44
C LEU A 112 -6.32 13.23 1.01
N ALA A 113 -6.41 12.03 1.60
CA ALA A 113 -7.50 11.07 1.34
C ALA A 113 -8.89 11.64 1.68
N VAL A 114 -8.97 12.63 2.57
CA VAL A 114 -10.22 13.26 2.99
C VAL A 114 -10.87 14.03 1.83
N ILE A 115 -10.09 14.61 0.92
CA ILE A 115 -10.59 15.45 -0.18
C ILE A 115 -11.55 14.66 -1.10
N PRO A 116 -11.15 13.52 -1.71
CA PRO A 116 -12.07 12.74 -2.54
C PRO A 116 -13.20 12.09 -1.73
N LEU A 117 -13.03 11.81 -0.44
CA LEU A 117 -14.11 11.31 0.42
C LEU A 117 -15.20 12.38 0.64
N ILE A 118 -14.81 13.64 0.87
CA ILE A 118 -15.76 14.76 0.97
C ILE A 118 -16.49 14.95 -0.36
N ALA A 119 -15.78 14.93 -1.50
CA ALA A 119 -16.39 15.03 -2.82
C ALA A 119 -17.42 13.91 -3.06
N TRP A 120 -17.11 12.69 -2.59
CA TRP A 120 -18.01 11.54 -2.65
C TRP A 120 -19.26 11.72 -1.78
N LEU A 121 -19.10 12.17 -0.53
CA LEU A 121 -20.22 12.47 0.37
C LEU A 121 -21.15 13.57 -0.19
N GLN A 122 -20.57 14.56 -0.88
CA GLN A 122 -21.32 15.62 -1.56
C GLN A 122 -21.92 15.19 -2.90
N ARG A 123 -21.69 13.94 -3.34
CA ARG A 123 -22.20 13.35 -4.59
C ARG A 123 -21.80 14.14 -5.84
N GLN A 124 -20.64 14.80 -5.84
CA GLN A 124 -20.16 15.60 -6.97
C GLN A 124 -19.29 14.74 -7.89
N GLY A 125 -19.91 14.10 -8.89
CA GLY A 125 -19.27 13.12 -9.79
C GLY A 125 -17.93 13.59 -10.38
N ASP A 126 -17.92 14.77 -11.02
CA ASP A 126 -16.72 15.31 -11.67
C ASP A 126 -15.62 15.63 -10.66
N LEU A 127 -16.01 16.13 -9.48
CA LEU A 127 -15.06 16.46 -8.42
C LEU A 127 -14.42 15.20 -7.82
N ILE A 128 -15.18 14.10 -7.68
CA ILE A 128 -14.65 12.81 -7.19
C ILE A 128 -13.52 12.33 -8.09
N ILE A 129 -13.73 12.35 -9.41
CA ILE A 129 -12.73 11.88 -10.39
C ILE A 129 -11.47 12.74 -10.29
N PHE A 130 -11.63 14.06 -10.35
CA PHE A 130 -10.51 14.99 -10.31
C PHE A 130 -9.71 14.89 -9.01
N THR A 131 -10.38 14.88 -7.86
CA THR A 131 -9.73 14.81 -6.55
C THR A 131 -9.06 13.46 -6.32
N THR A 132 -9.67 12.36 -6.78
CA THR A 132 -9.05 11.02 -6.75
C THR A 132 -7.76 11.02 -7.56
N GLN A 133 -7.79 11.51 -8.80
CA GLN A 133 -6.62 11.55 -9.68
C GLN A 133 -5.49 12.42 -9.11
N PHE A 134 -5.84 13.59 -8.60
CA PHE A 134 -4.87 14.52 -8.02
C PHE A 134 -4.18 13.92 -6.79
N VAL A 135 -4.95 13.42 -5.81
CA VAL A 135 -4.41 12.87 -4.56
C VAL A 135 -3.58 11.61 -4.80
N THR A 136 -4.07 10.72 -5.66
CA THR A 136 -3.35 9.48 -6.01
C THR A 136 -2.07 9.80 -6.77
N MET A 137 -2.08 10.70 -7.75
CA MET A 137 -0.88 11.10 -8.49
C MET A 137 0.18 11.73 -7.57
N PHE A 138 -0.22 12.62 -6.67
CA PHE A 138 0.71 13.21 -5.70
C PHE A 138 1.32 12.15 -4.77
N SER A 139 0.52 11.19 -4.31
CA SER A 139 0.99 10.06 -3.51
C SER A 139 1.94 9.16 -4.30
N ILE A 140 1.68 8.91 -5.59
CA ILE A 140 2.57 8.14 -6.49
C ILE A 140 3.92 8.82 -6.65
N LEU A 141 3.93 10.11 -7.01
CA LEU A 141 5.18 10.86 -7.19
C LEU A 141 6.00 10.90 -5.90
N SER A 142 5.33 11.10 -4.77
CA SER A 142 5.98 11.07 -3.47
C SER A 142 6.57 9.70 -3.13
N HIS A 143 5.81 8.63 -3.39
CA HIS A 143 6.29 7.27 -3.17
C HIS A 143 7.48 6.91 -4.07
N MET A 144 7.47 7.35 -5.34
CA MET A 144 8.62 7.20 -6.23
C MET A 144 9.84 7.93 -5.69
N TYR A 145 9.69 9.19 -5.30
CA TYR A 145 10.78 10.02 -4.77
C TYR A 145 11.42 9.36 -3.53
N ILE A 146 10.61 8.95 -2.56
CA ILE A 146 11.13 8.36 -1.32
C ILE A 146 11.77 6.99 -1.56
N SER A 147 11.23 6.21 -2.51
CA SER A 147 11.78 4.90 -2.88
C SER A 147 13.14 5.02 -3.56
N ILE A 148 13.35 6.07 -4.38
CA ILE A 148 14.64 6.36 -5.00
C ILE A 148 15.66 6.73 -3.93
N LEU A 149 15.32 7.66 -3.03
CA LEU A 149 16.22 8.09 -1.95
C LEU A 149 16.59 6.95 -1.00
N SER A 150 15.65 6.05 -0.73
CA SER A 150 15.84 4.90 0.17
C SER A 150 16.39 3.65 -0.52
N GLU A 151 16.68 3.70 -1.83
CA GLU A 151 17.12 2.55 -2.63
C GLU A 151 16.18 1.33 -2.52
N ASN A 152 14.88 1.57 -2.33
CA ASN A 152 13.86 0.53 -2.26
C ASN A 152 13.25 0.32 -3.65
N HIS A 153 13.90 -0.54 -4.45
CA HIS A 153 13.48 -0.79 -5.84
C HIS A 153 12.10 -1.46 -5.94
N TRP A 154 11.69 -2.24 -4.93
CA TRP A 154 10.37 -2.88 -4.89
C TRP A 154 9.25 -1.86 -4.73
N CYS A 155 9.40 -0.92 -3.77
CA CYS A 155 8.47 0.19 -3.60
C CYS A 155 8.43 1.10 -4.83
N PHE A 156 9.57 1.37 -5.47
CA PHE A 156 9.63 2.14 -6.71
C PHE A 156 8.85 1.46 -7.85
N ALA A 157 9.11 0.17 -8.08
CA ALA A 157 8.39 -0.61 -9.08
C ALA A 157 6.88 -0.66 -8.78
N GLY A 158 6.50 -0.84 -7.51
CA GLY A 158 5.12 -0.76 -7.05
C GLY A 158 4.47 0.58 -7.41
N ALA A 159 5.14 1.70 -7.13
CA ALA A 159 4.65 3.04 -7.47
C ALA A 159 4.45 3.23 -8.99
N CYS A 160 5.35 2.68 -9.82
CA CYS A 160 5.19 2.68 -11.29
C CYS A 160 3.95 1.91 -11.75
N VAL A 161 3.71 0.71 -11.19
CA VAL A 161 2.51 -0.08 -11.50
C VAL A 161 1.24 0.63 -11.01
N MET A 162 1.32 1.41 -9.94
CA MET A 162 0.20 2.23 -9.48
C MET A 162 -0.14 3.39 -10.41
N LEU A 163 0.84 3.95 -11.12
CA LEU A 163 0.55 4.91 -12.18
C LEU A 163 -0.28 4.26 -13.29
N LEU A 164 0.03 3.00 -13.63
CA LEU A 164 -0.80 2.22 -14.55
C LEU A 164 -2.20 1.98 -13.99
N ASN A 165 -2.35 1.64 -12.71
CA ASN A 165 -3.67 1.51 -12.07
C ASN A 165 -4.49 2.79 -12.19
N LEU A 166 -3.88 3.96 -11.99
CA LEU A 166 -4.55 5.25 -12.09
C LEU A 166 -5.03 5.53 -13.53
N ILE A 167 -4.21 5.21 -14.53
CA ILE A 167 -4.60 5.32 -15.94
C ILE A 167 -5.76 4.36 -16.25
N LEU A 168 -5.66 3.11 -15.80
CA LEU A 168 -6.63 2.07 -16.07
C LEU A 168 -7.99 2.36 -15.43
N VAL A 169 -8.02 2.88 -14.19
CA VAL A 169 -9.28 3.27 -13.52
C VAL A 169 -9.92 4.50 -14.15
N SER A 170 -9.10 5.37 -14.76
CA SER A 170 -9.57 6.57 -15.48
C SER A 170 -10.00 6.26 -16.91
N THR A 171 -9.69 5.06 -17.41
CA THR A 171 -9.99 4.66 -18.78
C THR A 171 -11.42 4.11 -18.87
N PRO A 172 -12.26 4.63 -19.78
CA PRO A 172 -13.60 4.09 -19.99
C PRO A 172 -13.56 2.60 -20.33
N THR A 173 -14.51 1.84 -19.79
CA THR A 173 -14.50 0.37 -19.78
C THR A 173 -14.66 -0.27 -21.16
N ARG A 174 -15.04 0.53 -22.16
CA ARG A 174 -15.13 0.14 -23.57
C ARG A 174 -13.78 0.01 -24.26
N TYR A 175 -12.71 0.55 -23.68
CA TYR A 175 -11.37 0.43 -24.25
C TYR A 175 -10.69 -0.84 -23.77
N ALA A 176 -10.04 -1.52 -24.71
CA ALA A 176 -9.17 -2.66 -24.43
C ALA A 176 -7.72 -2.20 -24.36
N VAL A 177 -6.99 -2.67 -23.36
CA VAL A 177 -5.56 -2.44 -23.16
C VAL A 177 -4.88 -3.80 -23.17
N LEU A 178 -3.98 -4.02 -24.15
CA LEU A 178 -3.22 -5.27 -24.29
C LEU A 178 -4.09 -6.54 -24.38
N GLY A 179 -5.28 -6.45 -25.00
CA GLY A 179 -6.20 -7.59 -25.16
C GLY A 179 -7.11 -7.88 -23.96
N PHE A 180 -6.94 -7.13 -22.87
CA PHE A 180 -7.80 -7.10 -21.69
C PHE A 180 -8.71 -5.89 -21.74
N SER A 181 -9.91 -5.98 -21.17
CA SER A 181 -10.68 -4.77 -20.84
C SER A 181 -9.89 -3.92 -19.84
N ALA A 182 -10.09 -2.59 -19.83
CA ALA A 182 -9.47 -1.71 -18.86
C ALA A 182 -9.70 -2.18 -17.39
N ARG A 183 -10.84 -2.84 -17.13
CA ARG A 183 -11.20 -3.44 -15.85
C ARG A 183 -10.34 -4.66 -15.51
N GLU A 184 -10.20 -5.62 -16.41
CA GLU A 184 -9.34 -6.80 -16.21
C GLU A 184 -7.86 -6.39 -16.06
N ALA A 185 -7.41 -5.41 -16.85
CA ALA A 185 -6.07 -4.86 -16.74
C ALA A 185 -5.84 -4.20 -15.37
N PHE A 186 -6.82 -3.44 -14.85
CA PHE A 186 -6.75 -2.86 -13.52
C PHE A 186 -6.63 -3.93 -12.43
N LEU A 187 -7.37 -5.04 -12.55
CA LEU A 187 -7.29 -6.16 -11.61
C LEU A 187 -5.89 -6.79 -11.57
N ILE A 188 -5.34 -7.10 -12.75
CA ILE A 188 -3.99 -7.68 -12.88
C ILE A 188 -2.98 -6.72 -12.26
N SER A 189 -3.07 -5.44 -12.60
CA SER A 189 -2.14 -4.42 -12.16
C SER A 189 -2.24 -4.15 -10.64
N SER A 190 -3.44 -4.19 -10.06
CA SER A 190 -3.65 -4.13 -8.59
C SER A 190 -3.04 -5.33 -7.86
N THR A 191 -3.14 -6.52 -8.46
CA THR A 191 -2.52 -7.75 -7.93
C THR A 191 -1.00 -7.64 -7.89
N VAL A 192 -0.40 -7.25 -9.02
CA VAL A 192 1.05 -7.03 -9.14
C VAL A 192 1.51 -5.94 -8.17
N THR A 193 0.75 -4.86 -8.04
CA THR A 193 1.03 -3.79 -7.06
C THR A 193 1.11 -4.36 -5.65
N SER A 194 0.09 -5.13 -5.23
CA SER A 194 0.02 -5.67 -3.86
C SER A 194 1.20 -6.60 -3.55
N TYR A 195 1.64 -7.40 -4.52
CA TYR A 195 2.83 -8.23 -4.41
C TYR A 195 4.11 -7.39 -4.24
N LEU A 196 4.33 -6.41 -5.12
CA LEU A 196 5.51 -5.54 -5.07
C LEU A 196 5.59 -4.75 -3.76
N LEU A 197 4.46 -4.24 -3.27
CA LEU A 197 4.41 -3.52 -2.00
C LEU A 197 4.69 -4.44 -0.80
N ALA A 198 4.25 -5.70 -0.82
CA ALA A 198 4.59 -6.66 0.23
C ALA A 198 6.11 -6.91 0.31
N GLN A 199 6.77 -7.07 -0.84
CA GLN A 199 8.24 -7.18 -0.91
C GLN A 199 8.93 -5.88 -0.44
N GLY A 200 8.36 -4.72 -0.78
CA GLY A 200 8.84 -3.43 -0.30
C GLY A 200 8.78 -3.29 1.22
N VAL A 201 7.73 -3.80 1.86
CA VAL A 201 7.58 -3.82 3.34
C VAL A 201 8.64 -4.68 4.00
N GLU A 202 8.95 -5.84 3.43
CA GLU A 202 10.03 -6.69 3.92
C GLU A 202 11.37 -5.95 3.90
N GLN A 203 11.70 -5.26 2.80
CA GLN A 203 12.93 -4.47 2.69
C GLN A 203 12.96 -3.26 3.64
N MET A 204 11.83 -2.60 3.88
CA MET A 204 11.71 -1.52 4.87
C MET A 204 12.11 -1.99 6.27
N SER A 205 11.74 -3.21 6.64
CA SER A 205 12.03 -3.75 7.97
C SER A 205 13.48 -4.09 8.22
N VAL A 206 14.19 -4.57 7.20
CA VAL A 206 15.61 -4.89 7.29
C VAL A 206 16.41 -3.63 7.56
N LYS A 207 16.14 -2.55 6.80
CA LYS A 207 16.81 -1.26 7.01
C LYS A 207 16.48 -0.61 8.36
N HIS A 208 15.27 -0.80 8.88
CA HIS A 208 14.92 -0.27 10.20
C HIS A 208 15.68 -0.98 11.33
N LYS A 209 15.82 -2.31 11.26
CA LYS A 209 16.63 -3.05 12.25
C LYS A 209 18.10 -2.66 12.21
N GLU A 210 18.66 -2.49 11.01
CA GLU A 210 20.03 -2.01 10.85
C GLU A 210 20.22 -0.61 11.47
N SER A 211 19.25 0.29 11.32
CA SER A 211 19.34 1.63 11.92
C SER A 211 19.19 1.62 13.44
N GLU A 212 18.31 0.79 14.00
CA GLU A 212 18.19 0.58 15.46
C GLU A 212 19.46 -0.03 16.04
N ASP A 213 20.05 -1.03 15.39
CA ASP A 213 21.29 -1.67 15.84
C ASP A 213 22.45 -0.68 15.84
N VAL A 214 22.59 0.13 14.79
CA VAL A 214 23.62 1.18 14.72
C VAL A 214 23.42 2.22 15.82
N TRP A 215 22.18 2.64 16.08
CA TRP A 215 21.88 3.59 17.15
C TRP A 215 22.16 3.00 18.54
N PHE A 216 21.81 1.74 18.77
CA PHE A 216 22.08 1.02 20.00
C PHE A 216 23.59 0.85 20.24
N PHE A 217 24.35 0.48 19.20
CA PHE A 217 25.80 0.41 19.28
C PHE A 217 26.44 1.79 19.55
N ALA A 218 25.91 2.87 18.96
CA ALA A 218 26.38 4.22 19.24
C ALA A 218 26.14 4.63 20.70
N ILE A 219 24.95 4.36 21.25
CA ILE A 219 24.66 4.60 22.68
C ILE A 219 25.60 3.78 23.58
N LEU A 220 25.81 2.50 23.26
CA LEU A 220 26.70 1.64 24.04
C LEU A 220 28.16 2.11 24.00
N MET A 221 28.63 2.59 22.85
CA MET A 221 29.97 3.18 22.74
C MET A 221 30.08 4.46 23.57
N GLU A 222 29.07 5.32 23.56
CA GLU A 222 29.04 6.57 24.32
C GLU A 222 29.02 6.31 25.83
N LEU A 223 28.17 5.39 26.30
CA LEU A 223 28.13 4.94 27.70
C LEU A 223 29.45 4.29 28.13
N GLY A 224 30.04 3.45 27.27
CA GLY A 224 31.34 2.85 27.52
C GLY A 224 32.43 3.91 27.68
N THR A 225 32.45 4.92 26.80
CA THR A 225 33.42 6.01 26.86
C THR A 225 33.29 6.81 28.16
N GLN A 226 32.05 7.14 28.57
CA GLN A 226 31.79 7.86 29.82
C GLN A 226 32.22 7.07 31.07
N LEU A 227 31.97 5.75 31.08
CA LEU A 227 32.39 4.88 32.18
C LEU A 227 33.92 4.76 32.28
N PHE A 228 34.62 4.77 31.14
CA PHE A 228 36.09 4.76 31.13
C PHE A 228 36.69 6.09 31.58
N THR A 229 36.10 7.22 31.18
CA THR A 229 36.57 8.55 31.63
C THR A 229 36.30 8.81 33.12
N MET A 230 35.18 8.32 33.67
CA MET A 230 34.91 8.42 35.11
C MET A 230 35.89 7.60 35.96
N LYS A 231 36.40 6.48 35.42
CA LYS A 231 37.37 5.64 36.12
C LYS A 231 38.78 6.27 36.17
N GLU A 232 39.16 7.03 35.16
CA GLU A 232 40.43 7.77 35.15
C GLU A 232 40.42 8.97 36.11
N GLU A 233 39.26 9.58 36.37
CA GLU A 233 39.12 10.66 37.36
C GLU A 233 39.17 10.11 38.81
N ASP A 234 38.58 8.94 39.09
CA ASP A 234 38.61 8.32 40.43
C ASP A 234 40.00 7.74 40.81
N GLU A 235 40.84 7.37 39.84
CA GLU A 235 42.22 6.91 40.09
C GLU A 235 43.23 8.07 40.22
N GLY A 236 42.84 9.30 39.87
CA GLY A 236 43.69 10.50 39.94
C GLY A 236 43.70 11.23 41.29
N ASP A 237 42.76 10.91 42.20
CA ASP A 237 42.58 11.57 43.51
C ASP A 237 43.09 10.72 44.70
N LEU A 238 43.94 9.72 44.45
CA LEU A 238 44.51 8.81 45.47
C LEU A 238 46.00 9.06 45.80
N ASP A 239 46.48 10.29 45.63
CA ASP A 239 47.79 10.75 46.15
C ASP A 239 47.62 11.76 47.31
#